data_AF-A0A2H0UKJ2-F1
#
_entry.id   AF-A0A2H0UKJ2-F1
#
_cell.length_a   1.000
_cell.length_b   1.000
_cell.length_c   1.000
_cell.angle_alpha   90.00
_cell.angle_beta   90.00
_cell.angle_gamma   90.00
#
_symmetry.space_group_name_H-M   'P 1'
#
loop_
_entity.id
_entity.type
_entity.pdbx_description
1 polymer ?
#
loop_
_entity_poly.entity_id
_entity_poly.type
_entity_poly.pdbx_seq_one_letter_code
_entity_poly.pdbx_strand_id
1 'polypeptide(L)'
;MESYPRQCRTRNGELFVEHIGNELEKNDLIRLDSPRPNAVIESPLEISGEARGYWFFEASFPVYLTNWDGLIISQWHATATGEWMTENFVPFTSLLDFESPYKEGDPDFFQRGTLILQKDNPSGLSEHDDALEIPVLFSPSN
;
A
#
# COMPACT_ATOMS: atom_id res chain seq x y z
N MET A 1 -11.59 12.50 19.01
CA MET A 1 -11.88 12.03 17.64
C MET A 1 -10.72 12.52 16.80
N GLU A 2 -9.71 11.67 16.61
CA GLU A 2 -8.56 12.01 15.77
C GLU A 2 -9.04 12.06 14.32
N SER A 3 -8.78 13.17 13.62
CA SER A 3 -9.11 13.26 12.21
C SER A 3 -8.17 12.35 11.41
N TYR A 4 -8.74 11.58 10.48
CA TYR A 4 -7.99 10.77 9.53
C TYR A 4 -8.28 11.26 8.10
N PRO A 5 -7.27 11.56 7.28
CA PRO A 5 -5.83 11.63 7.59
C PRO A 5 -5.50 12.66 8.67
N ARG A 6 -4.31 12.53 9.30
CA ARG A 6 -3.87 13.48 10.32
C ARG A 6 -3.77 14.86 9.69
N GLN A 7 -4.40 15.85 10.32
CA GLN A 7 -4.41 17.23 9.86
C GLN A 7 -3.97 18.17 10.98
N CYS A 8 -3.08 19.10 10.64
CA CYS A 8 -2.60 20.14 11.54
C CYS A 8 -2.83 21.51 10.89
N ARG A 9 -3.35 22.46 11.68
CA ARG A 9 -3.53 23.84 11.25
C ARG A 9 -2.49 24.73 11.92
N THR A 10 -1.73 25.50 11.14
CA THR A 10 -0.77 26.47 11.69
C THR A 10 -1.49 27.68 12.28
N ARG A 11 -0.78 28.46 13.10
CA ARG A 11 -1.30 29.75 13.62
C ARG A 11 -1.68 30.74 12.51
N ASN A 12 -1.06 30.60 11.33
CA ASN A 12 -1.34 31.43 10.16
C ASN A 12 -2.52 30.92 9.32
N GLY A 13 -3.14 29.81 9.73
CA GLY A 13 -4.32 29.25 9.07
C GLY A 13 -4.03 28.26 7.95
N GLU A 14 -2.76 27.92 7.69
CA GLU A 14 -2.38 26.91 6.71
C GLU A 14 -2.75 25.52 7.23
N LEU A 15 -3.36 24.69 6.38
CA LEU A 15 -3.76 23.33 6.69
C LEU A 15 -2.76 22.35 6.07
N PHE A 16 -2.13 21.55 6.91
CA PHE A 16 -1.26 20.45 6.50
C PHE A 16 -2.01 19.14 6.72
N VAL A 17 -2.14 18.36 5.65
CA VAL A 17 -2.77 17.04 5.67
C VAL A 17 -1.69 16.01 5.39
N GLU A 18 -1.69 14.94 6.17
CA GLU A 18 -0.82 13.79 5.94
C GLU A 18 -1.02 13.20 4.54
N HIS A 19 0.08 12.93 3.85
CA HIS A 19 0.05 12.25 2.56
C HIS A 19 -0.18 10.75 2.80
N ILE A 20 -1.35 10.26 2.39
CA ILE A 20 -1.76 8.86 2.54
C ILE A 20 -1.88 8.15 1.18
N GLY A 21 -1.28 8.73 0.13
CA GLY A 21 -1.45 8.25 -1.24
C GLY A 21 -2.90 8.39 -1.69
N ASN A 22 -3.42 7.36 -2.39
CA ASN A 22 -4.78 7.36 -2.94
C ASN A 22 -5.79 6.55 -2.10
N GLU A 23 -5.47 6.28 -0.83
CA GLU A 23 -6.30 5.43 0.06
C GLU A 23 -7.77 5.87 0.12
N LEU A 24 -8.04 7.17 0.26
CA LEU A 24 -9.41 7.68 0.35
C LEU A 24 -10.19 7.54 -0.97
N GLU A 25 -9.49 7.60 -2.11
CA GLU A 25 -10.08 7.45 -3.43
C GLU A 25 -10.49 6.00 -3.68
N LYS A 26 -9.74 5.05 -3.10
CA LYS A 26 -9.95 3.60 -3.27
C LYS A 26 -10.70 2.95 -2.11
N ASN A 27 -11.08 3.68 -1.06
CA ASN A 27 -11.70 3.14 0.15
C ASN A 27 -13.02 2.34 -0.06
N ASP A 28 -13.71 2.52 -1.19
CA ASP A 28 -14.86 1.67 -1.54
C ASP A 28 -14.48 0.36 -2.26
N LEU A 29 -13.27 0.31 -2.84
CA LEU A 29 -12.74 -0.81 -3.62
C LEU A 29 -11.79 -1.69 -2.79
N ILE A 30 -10.88 -1.07 -2.04
CA ILE A 30 -9.83 -1.73 -1.27
C ILE A 30 -9.43 -0.87 -0.07
N ARG A 31 -9.18 -1.54 1.05
CA ARG A 31 -8.79 -0.93 2.32
C ARG A 31 -7.60 -1.67 2.89
N LEU A 32 -6.60 -0.91 3.30
CA LEU A 32 -5.40 -1.44 3.94
C LEU A 32 -5.49 -1.22 5.45
N ASP A 33 -5.36 -2.31 6.21
CA ASP A 33 -5.29 -2.28 7.66
C ASP A 33 -3.82 -2.16 8.12
N SER A 34 -2.93 -2.98 7.53
CA SER A 34 -1.49 -2.94 7.77
C SER A 34 -0.71 -3.16 6.47
N PRO A 35 0.40 -2.43 6.23
CA PRO A 35 0.88 -1.28 7.01
C PRO A 35 0.00 -0.03 6.80
N ARG A 36 -0.03 0.89 7.78
CA ARG A 36 -0.67 2.20 7.60
C ARG A 36 0.23 3.14 6.77
N PRO A 37 -0.33 4.18 6.13
CA PRO A 37 0.48 5.14 5.40
C PRO A 37 1.60 5.74 6.25
N ASN A 38 2.78 5.91 5.65
CA ASN A 38 4.02 6.38 6.27
C ASN A 38 4.54 5.51 7.43
N ALA A 39 4.03 4.29 7.61
CA ALA A 39 4.57 3.36 8.58
C ALA A 39 5.99 2.93 8.18
N VAL A 40 6.83 2.71 9.19
CA VAL A 40 8.15 2.11 9.01
C VAL A 40 7.97 0.60 8.83
N ILE A 41 8.49 0.07 7.73
CA ILE A 41 8.38 -1.34 7.33
C ILE A 41 9.74 -2.05 7.46
N GLU A 42 9.67 -3.31 7.83
CA GLU A 42 10.79 -4.24 7.99
C GLU A 42 10.48 -5.54 7.26
N SER A 43 11.50 -6.29 6.85
CA SER A 43 11.31 -7.58 6.19
C SER A 43 11.28 -8.72 7.22
N PRO A 44 10.34 -9.67 7.11
CA PRO A 44 9.22 -9.71 6.17
C PRO A 44 8.10 -8.72 6.54
N LEU A 45 7.49 -8.09 5.54
CA LEU A 45 6.35 -7.19 5.71
C LEU A 45 5.04 -7.96 5.61
N GLU A 46 4.27 -7.96 6.70
CA GLU A 46 2.89 -8.43 6.69
C GLU A 46 1.95 -7.32 6.17
N ILE A 47 1.18 -7.68 5.15
CA ILE A 47 0.18 -6.83 4.53
C ILE A 47 -1.18 -7.45 4.77
N SER A 48 -2.09 -6.69 5.36
CA SER A 48 -3.45 -7.14 5.67
C SER A 48 -4.45 -6.03 5.36
N GLY A 49 -5.63 -6.46 4.91
CA GLY A 49 -6.69 -5.54 4.55
C GLY A 49 -7.89 -6.27 4.00
N GLU A 50 -8.78 -5.52 3.37
CA GLU A 50 -9.97 -6.04 2.71
C GLU A 50 -10.14 -5.39 1.34
N ALA A 51 -10.48 -6.18 0.32
CA ALA A 51 -10.78 -5.67 -1.01
C ALA A 51 -12.11 -6.22 -1.50
N ARG A 52 -12.76 -5.51 -2.41
CA ARG A 52 -13.98 -6.01 -3.07
C ARG A 52 -13.63 -7.26 -3.87
N GLY A 53 -14.53 -8.24 -3.93
CA GLY A 53 -14.22 -9.51 -4.60
C GLY A 53 -13.79 -9.39 -6.07
N TYR A 54 -14.29 -8.39 -6.81
CA TYR A 54 -13.86 -8.08 -8.18
C TYR A 54 -12.46 -7.45 -8.31
N TRP A 55 -11.80 -7.17 -7.19
CA TRP A 55 -10.38 -6.79 -7.15
C TRP A 55 -9.46 -8.00 -7.31
N PHE A 56 -9.93 -9.18 -6.90
CA PHE A 56 -9.19 -10.42 -6.96
C PHE A 56 -9.40 -11.11 -8.31
N PHE A 57 -8.33 -11.73 -8.80
CA PHE A 57 -8.38 -12.71 -9.88
C PHE A 57 -7.79 -14.02 -9.34
N GLU A 58 -8.53 -15.12 -9.48
CA GLU A 58 -8.13 -16.43 -8.91
C GLU A 58 -7.79 -16.35 -7.40
N ALA A 59 -8.60 -15.61 -6.63
CA ALA A 59 -8.40 -15.36 -5.19
C ALA A 59 -7.12 -14.58 -4.81
N SER A 60 -6.43 -13.96 -5.77
CA SER A 60 -5.21 -13.22 -5.51
C SER A 60 -5.10 -11.94 -6.33
N PHE A 61 -4.16 -11.08 -5.98
CA PHE A 61 -3.77 -9.92 -6.78
C PHE A 61 -2.31 -9.53 -6.52
N PRO A 62 -1.63 -8.90 -7.48
CA PRO A 62 -0.22 -8.54 -7.33
C PRO A 62 -0.01 -7.34 -6.41
N VAL A 63 1.06 -7.40 -5.64
CA VAL A 63 1.53 -6.35 -4.73
C VAL A 63 2.97 -6.02 -5.05
N TYR A 64 3.25 -4.74 -5.26
CA TYR A 64 4.58 -4.23 -5.58
C TYR A 64 5.05 -3.32 -4.46
N LEU A 65 6.31 -3.48 -4.07
CA LEU A 65 7.00 -2.56 -3.19
C LEU A 65 8.06 -1.82 -3.98
N THR A 66 7.98 -0.50 -4.00
CA THR A 66 8.89 0.37 -4.75
C THR A 66 9.71 1.26 -3.82
N ASN A 67 10.88 1.69 -4.27
CA ASN A 67 11.67 2.72 -3.59
C ASN A 67 11.25 4.14 -4.01
N TRP A 68 11.96 5.13 -3.48
CA TRP A 68 11.76 6.55 -3.77
C TRP A 68 11.89 6.95 -5.25
N ASP A 69 12.59 6.16 -6.06
CA ASP A 69 12.79 6.39 -7.51
C ASP A 69 11.70 5.68 -8.35
N GLY A 70 10.86 4.84 -7.72
CA GLY A 70 9.88 3.99 -8.40
C GLY A 70 10.46 2.66 -8.88
N LEU A 71 11.70 2.32 -8.51
CA LEU A 71 12.27 1.00 -8.75
C LEU A 71 11.55 -0.03 -7.88
N ILE A 72 11.07 -1.09 -8.51
CA ILE A 72 10.43 -2.22 -7.83
C ILE A 72 11.50 -3.00 -7.05
N ILE A 73 11.39 -2.98 -5.73
CA ILE A 73 12.25 -3.69 -4.78
C ILE A 73 11.77 -5.12 -4.57
N SER A 74 10.46 -5.32 -4.49
CA SER A 74 9.86 -6.64 -4.31
C SER A 74 8.49 -6.72 -4.98
N GLN A 75 8.12 -7.92 -5.41
CA GLN A 75 6.87 -8.25 -6.07
C GLN A 75 6.32 -9.50 -5.41
N TRP A 76 5.11 -9.43 -4.89
CA TRP A 76 4.45 -10.56 -4.26
C TRP A 76 2.97 -10.60 -4.63
N HIS A 77 2.24 -11.56 -4.08
CA HIS A 77 0.80 -11.68 -4.28
C HIS A 77 0.09 -11.64 -2.92
N ALA A 78 -1.00 -10.89 -2.85
CA ALA A 78 -1.94 -10.97 -1.75
C ALA A 78 -3.00 -12.02 -2.06
N THR A 79 -3.36 -12.83 -1.08
CA THR A 79 -4.32 -13.91 -1.22
C THR A 79 -5.55 -13.62 -0.36
N ALA A 80 -6.73 -13.78 -0.92
CA ALA A 80 -7.99 -13.69 -0.19
C ALA A 80 -8.08 -14.84 0.84
N THR A 81 -8.50 -14.53 2.06
CA THR A 81 -8.72 -15.53 3.11
C THR A 81 -10.19 -15.96 3.23
N GLY A 82 -11.07 -15.40 2.40
CA GLY A 82 -12.50 -15.72 2.33
C GLY A 82 -13.02 -15.92 0.91
N GLU A 83 -14.35 -15.99 0.76
CA GLU A 83 -14.99 -16.12 -0.54
C GLU A 83 -14.86 -14.84 -1.38
N TRP A 84 -13.98 -14.89 -2.38
CA TRP A 84 -13.64 -13.76 -3.24
C TRP A 84 -14.63 -13.52 -4.40
N MET A 85 -15.45 -14.50 -4.77
CA MET A 85 -16.47 -14.36 -5.82
C MET A 85 -17.73 -13.62 -5.31
N THR A 86 -17.53 -12.47 -4.66
CA THR A 86 -18.62 -11.67 -4.08
C THR A 86 -18.42 -10.18 -4.36
N GLU A 87 -19.48 -9.38 -4.25
CA GLU A 87 -19.38 -7.91 -4.33
C GLU A 87 -19.01 -7.29 -2.98
N ASN A 88 -18.83 -8.09 -1.94
CA ASN A 88 -18.52 -7.64 -0.60
C ASN A 88 -17.00 -7.44 -0.42
N PHE A 89 -16.64 -6.81 0.69
CA PHE A 89 -15.25 -6.76 1.14
C PHE A 89 -14.81 -8.13 1.62
N VAL A 90 -13.68 -8.58 1.10
CA VAL A 90 -13.08 -9.88 1.36
C VAL A 90 -11.70 -9.63 1.94
N PRO A 91 -11.40 -10.17 3.14
CA PRO A 91 -10.10 -10.00 3.76
C PRO A 91 -9.01 -10.67 2.93
N PHE A 92 -7.84 -10.04 2.87
CA PHE A 92 -6.65 -10.57 2.23
C PHE A 92 -5.44 -10.47 3.16
N THR A 93 -4.49 -11.35 2.93
CA THR A 93 -3.17 -11.28 3.57
C THR A 93 -2.07 -11.51 2.55
N SER A 94 -0.92 -10.89 2.79
CA SER A 94 0.31 -11.11 2.04
C SER A 94 1.50 -11.01 2.98
N LEU A 95 2.53 -11.79 2.72
CA LEU A 95 3.79 -11.71 3.43
C LEU A 95 4.88 -11.46 2.39
N LEU A 96 5.44 -10.26 2.40
CA LEU A 96 6.37 -9.79 1.40
C LEU A 96 7.78 -9.73 2.01
N ASP A 97 8.68 -10.53 1.47
CA ASP A 97 10.11 -10.43 1.76
C ASP A 97 10.78 -9.39 0.85
N PHE A 98 11.64 -8.55 1.41
CA PHE A 98 12.38 -7.54 0.65
C PHE A 98 13.72 -7.22 1.32
N GLU A 99 14.69 -6.75 0.53
CA GLU A 99 15.90 -6.14 1.06
C GLU A 99 15.68 -4.63 1.15
N SER A 100 15.92 -4.05 2.33
CA SER A 100 15.74 -2.61 2.51
C SER A 100 16.73 -1.85 1.61
N PRO A 101 16.25 -0.97 0.71
CA PRO A 101 17.12 -0.16 -0.14
C PRO A 101 17.77 1.00 0.64
N TYR A 102 17.44 1.16 1.93
CA TYR A 102 17.93 2.22 2.81
C TYR A 102 18.96 1.66 3.79
N LYS A 103 20.15 2.28 3.84
CA LYS A 103 21.23 1.94 4.79
C LYS A 103 21.52 3.08 5.74
N GLU A 104 22.09 2.76 6.90
CA GLU A 104 22.53 3.78 7.83
C GLU A 104 23.54 4.73 7.18
N GLY A 105 23.25 6.03 7.20
CA GLY A 105 24.07 7.07 6.58
C GLY A 105 23.62 7.50 5.17
N ASP A 106 22.64 6.81 4.57
CA ASP A 106 21.98 7.30 3.35
C ASP A 106 21.12 8.54 3.65
N PRO A 107 20.85 9.40 2.65
CA PRO A 107 19.94 10.53 2.82
C PRO A 107 18.52 10.09 3.23
N ASP A 108 17.82 10.86 4.07
CA ASP A 108 16.46 10.55 4.55
C ASP A 108 15.43 10.23 3.46
N PHE A 109 15.61 10.74 2.24
CA PHE A 109 14.68 10.44 1.15
C PHE A 109 14.80 9.00 0.62
N PHE A 110 15.93 8.31 0.87
CA PHE A 110 16.10 6.89 0.53
C PHE A 110 15.20 5.98 1.36
N GLN A 111 14.79 6.43 2.55
CA GLN A 111 13.85 5.69 3.37
C GLN A 111 12.45 5.66 2.77
N ARG A 112 12.12 6.48 1.75
CA ARG A 112 10.77 6.52 1.18
C ARG A 112 10.55 5.36 0.20
N GLY A 113 9.35 4.80 0.24
CA GLY A 113 8.86 3.83 -0.73
C GLY A 113 7.37 3.96 -0.94
N THR A 114 6.87 3.21 -1.91
CA THR A 114 5.42 3.11 -2.18
C THR A 114 5.04 1.64 -2.27
N LEU A 115 4.05 1.26 -1.47
CA LEU A 115 3.38 -0.01 -1.56
C LEU A 115 2.21 0.12 -2.54
N ILE A 116 2.21 -0.69 -3.58
CA ILE A 116 1.24 -0.65 -4.67
C ILE A 116 0.50 -1.97 -4.68
N LEU A 117 -0.79 -1.96 -4.34
CA LEU A 117 -1.68 -3.10 -4.47
C LEU A 117 -2.40 -2.91 -5.81
N GLN A 118 -2.03 -3.69 -6.82
CA GLN A 118 -2.61 -3.55 -8.15
C GLN A 118 -3.75 -4.55 -8.32
N LYS A 119 -4.86 -4.10 -8.88
CA LYS A 119 -5.96 -4.95 -9.31
C LYS A 119 -5.49 -5.83 -10.46
N ASP A 120 -5.73 -7.13 -10.36
CA ASP A 120 -5.36 -8.04 -11.43
C ASP A 120 -6.24 -7.78 -12.68
N ASN A 121 -5.59 -7.43 -13.80
CA ASN A 121 -6.24 -7.06 -15.05
C ASN A 121 -5.80 -8.01 -16.18
N PRO A 122 -6.38 -9.23 -16.27
CA PRO A 122 -6.01 -10.21 -17.29
C PRO A 122 -6.31 -9.75 -18.72
N SER A 123 -7.12 -8.70 -18.90
CA SER A 123 -7.44 -8.14 -20.21
C SER A 123 -6.35 -7.22 -20.77
N GLY A 124 -5.48 -6.69 -19.91
CA GLY A 124 -4.43 -5.73 -20.27
C GLY A 124 -4.95 -4.38 -20.78
N LEU A 125 -6.24 -4.08 -20.62
CA LEU A 125 -6.82 -2.80 -21.02
C LEU A 125 -6.68 -1.77 -19.90
N SER A 126 -6.07 -0.62 -20.20
CA SER A 126 -5.80 0.44 -19.22
C SER A 126 -7.05 1.01 -18.53
N GLU A 127 -8.23 0.81 -19.11
CA GLU A 127 -9.52 1.20 -18.49
C GLU A 127 -9.93 0.33 -17.31
N HIS A 128 -9.27 -0.82 -17.11
CA HIS A 128 -9.51 -1.75 -16.01
C HIS A 128 -8.37 -1.80 -14.99
N ASP A 129 -7.29 -1.05 -15.24
CA ASP A 129 -6.19 -0.89 -14.30
C ASP A 129 -6.62 0.00 -13.13
N ASP A 130 -6.54 -0.58 -11.94
CA ASP A 130 -6.71 0.13 -10.69
C ASP A 130 -5.58 -0.28 -9.76
N ALA A 131 -5.08 0.68 -8.98
CA ALA A 131 -4.08 0.42 -7.96
C ALA A 131 -4.33 1.26 -6.72
N LEU A 132 -4.08 0.67 -5.56
CA LEU A 132 -3.97 1.37 -4.28
C LEU A 132 -2.49 1.62 -4.00
N GLU A 133 -2.13 2.88 -3.86
CA GLU A 133 -0.77 3.35 -3.63
C GLU A 133 -0.67 3.94 -2.23
N ILE A 134 0.15 3.33 -1.38
CA ILE A 134 0.34 3.73 0.01
C ILE A 134 1.81 4.08 0.23
N PRO A 135 2.13 5.30 0.67
CA PRO A 135 3.50 5.66 1.01
C PRO A 135 3.95 4.85 2.23
N VAL A 136 5.16 4.33 2.21
CA VAL A 136 5.78 3.57 3.31
C VAL A 136 7.20 4.06 3.53
N LEU A 137 7.76 3.79 4.71
CA LEU A 137 9.13 4.13 5.05
C LEU A 137 9.94 2.86 5.35
N PHE A 138 11.12 2.71 4.77
CA PHE A 138 12.00 1.58 5.03
C PHE A 138 12.77 1.79 6.35
N SER A 139 12.82 0.75 7.19
CA SER A 139 13.80 0.69 8.29
C SER A 139 15.21 0.54 7.71
N PRO A 140 16.24 1.14 8.33
CA PRO A 140 17.61 0.98 7.87
C PRO A 140 18.02 -0.50 7.93
N SER A 141 18.60 -0.99 6.83
CA SER A 141 19.31 -2.27 6.84
C SER A 141 20.64 -2.12 7.58
N ASN A 142 20.91 -3.08 8.47
CA ASN A 142 22.15 -3.17 9.25
C ASN A 142 23.22 -3.96 8.49
#